data_AF-A0A7J4LQJ1-F1
#
_entry.id   AF-A0A7J4LQJ1-F1
#
_cell.length_a   1.000
_cell.length_b   1.000
_cell.length_c   1.000
_cell.angle_alpha   90.00
_cell.angle_beta   90.00
_cell.angle_gamma   90.00
#
_symmetry.space_group_name_H-M   'P 1'
#
loop_
_entity.id
_entity.type
_entity.pdbx_description
1 polymer ?
#
loop_
_entity_poly.entity_id
_entity_poly.type
_entity_poly.pdbx_seq_one_letter_code
_entity_poly.pdbx_strand_id
1 'polypeptide(L)'
;MENGEFRISAINIRNEPIEVLIHSCPHCSEAIPKIGECPECMTQFVHMDTFEDFKTGFIHYIYECNGCPPDRRKARKVIKATGIIDESRLSIKKDLADSFLKSGGY
;
A
#
# COMPACT_ATOMS: atom_id res chain seq x y z
N MET A 1 2.04 -13.35 -20.11
CA MET A 1 1.35 -12.93 -18.87
C MET A 1 1.96 -11.60 -18.50
N GLU A 2 1.23 -10.52 -18.75
CA GLU A 2 1.69 -9.16 -18.40
C GLU A 2 1.83 -9.10 -16.88
N ASN A 3 3.03 -8.76 -16.40
CA ASN A 3 3.30 -8.56 -14.99
C ASN A 3 2.23 -7.60 -14.46
N GLY A 4 1.47 -8.01 -13.43
CA GLY A 4 0.33 -7.29 -12.86
C GLY A 4 0.72 -6.00 -12.13
N GLU A 5 1.52 -5.17 -12.79
CA GLU A 5 2.00 -3.88 -12.38
C GLU A 5 1.27 -2.80 -13.19
N PHE A 6 0.80 -1.75 -12.52
CA PHE A 6 0.14 -0.63 -13.17
C PHE A 6 0.46 0.67 -12.44
N ARG A 7 0.43 1.78 -13.16
CA ARG A 7 0.68 3.10 -12.58
C ARG A 7 -0.63 3.75 -12.15
N ILE A 8 -0.61 4.40 -10.99
CA ILE A 8 -1.69 5.26 -10.53
C ILE A 8 -1.18 6.68 -10.29
N SER A 9 -2.08 7.65 -10.47
CA SER A 9 -1.87 9.00 -9.99
C SER A 9 -2.36 9.11 -8.54
N ALA A 10 -1.48 9.60 -7.68
CA ALA A 10 -1.76 9.80 -6.26
C ALA A 10 -1.14 11.12 -5.80
N ILE A 11 -1.45 11.55 -4.58
CA ILE A 11 -0.77 12.65 -3.89
C ILE A 11 0.03 12.12 -2.71
N ASN A 12 1.19 12.74 -2.47
CA ASN A 12 2.01 12.47 -1.31
C ASN A 12 1.54 13.29 -0.08
N ILE A 13 2.20 13.11 1.06
CA ILE A 13 1.90 13.85 2.31
C ILE A 13 2.13 15.37 2.23
N ARG A 14 2.77 15.86 1.16
CA ARG A 14 2.96 17.28 0.86
C ARG A 14 1.91 17.82 -0.11
N ASN A 15 0.89 17.01 -0.42
CA ASN A 15 -0.15 17.27 -1.42
C ASN A 15 0.40 17.47 -2.84
N GLU A 16 1.57 16.93 -3.14
CA GLU A 16 2.15 16.98 -4.48
C GLU A 16 1.69 15.75 -5.29
N PRO A 17 1.27 15.92 -6.55
CA PRO A 17 0.92 14.80 -7.41
C PRO A 17 2.16 13.97 -7.72
N ILE A 18 2.01 12.65 -7.63
CA ILE A 18 3.04 11.66 -7.90
C ILE A 18 2.45 10.51 -8.74
N GLU A 19 3.28 9.93 -9.60
CA GLU A 19 2.99 8.63 -10.21
C GLU A 19 3.55 7.53 -9.31
N VAL A 20 2.74 6.50 -9.07
CA VAL A 20 3.10 5.36 -8.23
C VAL A 20 2.91 4.09 -9.02
N LEU A 21 3.97 3.28 -9.13
CA LEU A 21 3.87 1.93 -9.66
C LEU A 21 3.30 1.01 -8.58
N ILE A 22 2.16 0.41 -8.85
CA ILE A 22 1.48 -0.56 -7.99
C ILE A 22 1.72 -1.94 -8.55
N HIS A 23 1.88 -2.93 -7.68
CA HIS A 23 1.92 -4.34 -8.03
C HIS A 23 1.12 -5.17 -7.02
N SER A 24 0.80 -6.41 -7.37
CA SER A 24 0.21 -7.35 -6.42
C SER A 24 1.28 -7.86 -5.44
N CYS A 25 1.01 -7.77 -4.14
CA CYS A 25 1.84 -8.33 -3.09
C CYS A 25 1.78 -9.86 -3.15
N PRO A 26 2.91 -10.57 -3.22
CA PRO A 26 2.90 -12.04 -3.28
C PRO A 26 2.45 -12.69 -1.95
N HIS A 27 2.47 -11.96 -0.84
CA HIS A 27 2.16 -12.50 0.49
C HIS A 27 0.67 -12.38 0.85
N CYS A 28 0.06 -11.23 0.59
CA CYS A 28 -1.34 -10.94 0.95
C CYS A 28 -2.26 -10.71 -0.25
N SER A 29 -1.74 -10.74 -1.49
CA SER A 29 -2.48 -10.43 -2.73
C SER A 29 -3.07 -9.01 -2.80
N GLU A 30 -2.65 -8.10 -1.91
CA GLU A 30 -3.05 -6.69 -1.96
C GLU A 30 -2.31 -5.92 -3.05
N ALA A 31 -2.95 -4.88 -3.59
CA ALA A 31 -2.31 -3.97 -4.52
C ALA A 31 -1.49 -2.92 -3.75
N ILE A 32 -0.17 -3.05 -3.78
CA ILE A 32 0.77 -2.24 -2.99
C ILE A 32 1.73 -1.45 -3.90
N PRO A 33 2.20 -0.27 -3.45
CA PRO A 33 3.28 0.43 -4.12
C PRO A 33 4.55 -0.44 -4.19
N LYS A 34 5.15 -0.47 -5.38
CA LYS A 34 6.49 -1.01 -5.54
C LYS A 34 7.47 -0.04 -4.92
N ILE A 35 8.27 -0.52 -3.98
CA ILE A 35 9.37 0.23 -3.39
C ILE A 35 10.71 -0.42 -3.74
N GLY A 36 11.79 0.38 -3.68
CA GLY A 36 13.14 -0.09 -3.99
C GLY A 36 13.72 -1.01 -2.91
N GLU A 37 15.03 -1.11 -2.88
CA GLU A 37 15.77 -1.87 -1.86
C GLU A 37 16.10 -0.99 -0.66
N CYS A 38 16.38 -1.62 0.48
CA CYS A 38 16.87 -0.92 1.66
C CYS A 38 18.26 -0.33 1.37
N PRO A 39 18.47 0.99 1.54
CA PRO A 39 19.75 1.62 1.20
C PRO A 39 20.91 1.21 2.11
N GLU A 40 20.63 0.65 3.30
CA GLU A 40 21.66 0.24 4.25
C GLU A 40 22.15 -1.18 4.01
N CYS A 41 21.24 -2.14 3.76
CA CYS A 41 21.59 -3.56 3.63
C CYS A 41 21.37 -4.12 2.23
N MET A 42 20.88 -3.31 1.29
CA MET A 42 20.59 -3.67 -0.11
C MET A 42 19.59 -4.82 -0.27
N THR A 43 18.91 -5.26 0.79
CA THR A 43 17.86 -6.28 0.70
C THR A 43 16.53 -5.66 0.28
N GLN A 44 15.71 -6.43 -0.43
CA GLN A 44 14.35 -6.02 -0.79
C GLN A 44 13.49 -5.80 0.46
N PHE A 45 12.67 -4.76 0.41
CA PHE A 45 11.64 -4.56 1.41
C PHE A 45 10.47 -5.51 1.17
N VAL A 46 9.98 -6.10 2.25
CA VAL A 46 8.80 -6.95 2.28
C VAL A 46 7.64 -6.15 2.86
N HIS A 47 6.49 -6.20 2.19
CA HIS A 47 5.27 -5.57 2.70
C HIS A 47 4.80 -6.29 3.97
N MET A 48 4.51 -5.49 5.00
CA MET A 48 4.11 -5.99 6.32
C MET A 48 2.66 -5.66 6.65
N ASP A 49 2.22 -4.45 6.31
CA ASP A 49 0.88 -4.00 6.68
C ASP A 49 0.40 -2.82 5.80
N THR A 50 -0.90 -2.67 5.68
CA THR A 50 -1.56 -1.56 5.00
C THR A 50 -2.70 -1.03 5.86
N PHE A 51 -2.75 0.29 6.09
CA PHE A 51 -3.90 0.91 6.75
C PHE A 51 -4.24 2.27 6.16
N GLU A 52 -5.53 2.62 6.18
CA GLU A 52 -6.04 3.91 5.72
C GLU A 52 -6.35 4.82 6.92
N ASP A 53 -5.86 6.06 6.86
CA ASP A 53 -6.28 7.11 7.76
C ASP A 53 -7.60 7.72 7.24
N PHE A 54 -8.72 7.33 7.84
CA PHE A 54 -10.05 7.78 7.43
C PHE A 54 -10.29 9.29 7.55
N LYS A 55 -9.51 10.01 8.37
CA LYS A 55 -9.67 11.46 8.53
C LYS A 55 -9.07 12.21 7.35
N THR A 56 -7.98 11.69 6.80
CA THR A 56 -7.19 12.36 5.76
C THR A 56 -7.34 11.70 4.38
N GLY A 57 -7.75 10.42 4.34
CA GLY A 57 -7.83 9.57 3.15
C GLY A 57 -6.47 9.10 2.64
N PHE A 58 -5.41 9.18 3.46
CA PHE A 58 -4.09 8.66 3.11
C PHE A 58 -3.99 7.18 3.47
N ILE A 59 -3.44 6.40 2.55
CA ILE A 59 -3.12 5.00 2.74
C ILE A 59 -1.64 4.89 3.11
N HIS A 60 -1.37 4.17 4.19
CA HIS A 60 -0.06 3.91 4.74
C HIS A 60 0.34 2.46 4.47
N TYR A 61 1.39 2.29 3.70
CA TYR A 61 1.98 0.98 3.41
C TYR A 61 3.27 0.85 4.22
N ILE A 62 3.33 -0.19 5.05
CA ILE A 62 4.46 -0.48 5.92
C ILE A 62 5.26 -1.63 5.31
N TYR A 63 6.58 -1.45 5.29
CA TYR A 63 7.50 -2.44 4.77
C TYR A 63 8.67 -2.62 5.72
N GLU A 64 9.24 -3.83 5.73
CA GLU A 64 10.45 -4.13 6.48
C GLU A 64 11.46 -4.89 5.63
N CYS A 65 12.75 -4.62 5.83
CA CYS A 65 13.83 -5.39 5.24
C CYS A 65 14.41 -6.39 6.25
N ASN A 66 14.88 -7.55 5.79
CA ASN A 66 15.40 -8.58 6.70
C ASN A 66 16.89 -8.39 7.06
N GLY A 67 17.60 -7.49 6.37
CA GLY A 67 19.03 -7.28 6.56
C GLY A 67 19.39 -6.27 7.66
N CYS A 68 18.45 -5.44 8.12
CA CYS A 68 18.71 -4.40 9.13
C CYS A 68 18.16 -4.76 10.51
N PRO A 69 18.72 -4.20 11.60
CA PRO A 69 18.16 -4.33 12.93
C PRO A 69 16.74 -3.71 12.99
N PRO A 70 15.90 -4.13 13.96
CA PRO A 70 14.49 -3.71 14.06
C PRO A 70 14.23 -2.21 13.96
N ASP A 71 15.13 -1.39 14.51
CA ASP A 71 15.00 0.06 14.54
C ASP A 71 15.26 0.73 13.17
N ARG A 72 15.91 0.03 12.24
CA ARG A 72 16.34 0.58 10.95
C ARG A 72 15.73 -0.11 9.74
N ARG A 73 15.07 -1.25 9.94
CA ARG A 73 14.51 -2.02 8.84
C ARG A 73 13.18 -1.50 8.28
N LYS A 74 12.52 -0.56 8.95
CA LYS A 74 11.18 -0.09 8.59
C LYS A 74 11.22 0.99 7.52
N ALA A 75 10.41 0.81 6.48
CA ALA A 75 10.08 1.82 5.49
C ALA A 75 8.57 2.05 5.43
N ARG A 76 8.16 3.27 5.07
CA ARG A 76 6.75 3.65 4.94
C ARG A 76 6.52 4.42 3.65
N LYS A 77 5.53 3.99 2.86
CA LYS A 77 5.02 4.76 1.72
C LYS A 77 3.62 5.27 2.08
N VAL A 78 3.39 6.56 1.90
CA VAL A 78 2.12 7.20 2.22
C VAL A 78 1.60 7.93 0.99
N ILE A 79 0.43 7.54 0.51
CA ILE A 79 -0.18 8.10 -0.69
C ILE A 79 -1.69 8.23 -0.51
N LYS A 80 -2.31 9.17 -1.21
CA LYS A 80 -3.76 9.28 -1.35
C LYS A 80 -4.12 9.26 -2.82
N ALA A 81 -4.95 8.31 -3.25
CA ALA A 81 -5.31 8.19 -4.65
C ALA A 81 -6.17 9.38 -5.11
N THR A 82 -5.90 9.93 -6.29
CA THR A 82 -6.56 11.16 -6.79
C THR A 82 -7.47 10.95 -8.01
N GLY A 83 -7.65 9.72 -8.49
CA GLY A 83 -8.52 9.39 -9.62
C GLY A 83 -9.24 8.06 -9.43
N ILE A 84 -10.33 7.86 -10.17
CA ILE A 84 -11.13 6.63 -10.19
C ILE A 84 -10.19 5.46 -10.43
N ILE A 85 -9.90 4.75 -9.35
CA ILE A 85 -9.32 3.44 -9.46
C ILE A 85 -10.47 2.61 -10.00
N ASP A 86 -10.37 2.18 -11.27
CA ASP A 86 -11.36 1.30 -11.87
C ASP A 86 -11.68 0.21 -10.84
N GLU A 87 -12.94 0.20 -10.36
CA GLU A 87 -13.34 -0.63 -9.21
C GLU A 87 -13.14 -2.13 -9.51
N SER A 88 -12.92 -2.47 -10.79
CA SER A 88 -12.55 -3.78 -11.30
C SER A 88 -11.08 -4.17 -11.04
N ARG A 89 -10.18 -3.20 -10.80
CA ARG A 89 -8.73 -3.41 -10.63
C ARG A 89 -8.24 -3.23 -9.19
N LEU A 90 -9.06 -2.64 -8.32
CA LEU A 90 -8.78 -2.54 -6.90
C LEU A 90 -9.87 -3.28 -6.12
N SER A 91 -9.68 -4.59 -5.95
CA SER A 91 -10.41 -5.40 -4.97
C SER A 91 -10.20 -4.96 -3.52
N ILE A 92 -9.67 -3.75 -3.27
CA ILE A 92 -9.43 -3.17 -1.94
C ILE A 92 -10.76 -2.69 -1.30
N LYS A 93 -11.82 -2.44 -2.08
CA LYS A 93 -13.04 -1.81 -1.56
C LYS A 93 -14.13 -2.73 -1.01
N LYS A 94 -14.04 -4.06 -1.15
CA LYS A 94 -15.22 -4.92 -0.86
C LYS A 94 -15.23 -5.65 0.49
N ASP A 95 -14.10 -5.78 1.19
CA ASP A 95 -14.05 -6.56 2.44
C ASP A 95 -14.07 -5.74 3.73
N LEU A 96 -13.63 -4.48 3.70
CA LEU A 96 -13.61 -3.64 4.91
C LEU A 96 -14.98 -3.07 5.27
N ALA A 97 -15.85 -2.78 4.30
CA ALA A 97 -17.21 -2.29 4.60
C ALA A 97 -18.16 -3.40 5.08
N ASP A 98 -17.95 -4.65 4.63
CA ASP A 98 -18.80 -5.80 5.01
C ASP A 98 -18.47 -6.34 6.41
N SER A 99 -17.21 -6.19 6.85
CA SER A 99 -16.79 -6.61 8.20
C SER A 99 -17.32 -5.69 9.30
N PHE A 100 -17.47 -4.38 9.05
CA PHE A 100 -18.06 -3.45 10.03
C PHE A 100 -19.59 -3.59 10.14
N LEU A 101 -20.28 -4.01 9.08
CA LEU A 101 -21.74 -4.24 9.10
C LEU A 101 -22.13 -5.58 9.74
N LYS A 102 -21.20 -6.55 9.86
CA LYS A 102 -21.47 -7.87 10.46
C LYS A 102 -21.15 -7.98 11.96
N SER A 103 -20.41 -7.03 12.54
CA SER A 103 -20.06 -7.06 13.97
C SER A 103 -20.91 -6.13 14.85
N GLY A 104 -21.90 -5.46 14.27
CA GLY A 104 -22.87 -4.60 14.97
C GLY A 104 -24.26 -5.22 14.98
N GLY A 105 -24.43 -6.35 15.68
CA GLY A 105 -25.73 -7.00 15.81
C GLY A 105 -25.77 -7.98 16.97
N TYR A 106 -26.49 -7.56 18.02
CA TYR A 106 -26.88 -8.24 19.26
C TYR A 106 -25.89 -8.18 20.43
#